data_AF-T0YRB1-F1
#
_entry.id   AF-T0YRB1-F1
#
_cell.length_a   1.000
_cell.length_b   1.000
_cell.length_c   1.000
_cell.angle_alpha   90.00
_cell.angle_beta   90.00
_cell.angle_gamma   90.00
#
_symmetry.space_group_name_H-M   'P 1'
#
loop_
_entity.id
_entity.type
_entity.pdbx_description
1 polymer ?
#
loop_
_entity_poly.entity_id
_entity_poly.type
_entity_poly.pdbx_seq_one_letter_code
_entity_poly.pdbx_strand_id
1 'polypeptide(L)'
;MLWLLSMEAALFELKRRLRSVWPHLDERTRRLTAANGAMSLGYGGVSLVHRASGLSRKAILKGMREIRAGEALVAGRIRRSGAGRKASTVSDPELLESLDE
;
A
#
# COMPACT_ATOMS: atom_id res chain seq x y z
N MET A 1 -16.71 26.48 -11.40
CA MET A 1 -15.32 26.91 -11.73
C MET A 1 -14.39 26.85 -10.52
N LEU A 2 -14.74 27.42 -9.35
CA LEU A 2 -13.95 27.36 -8.11
C LEU A 2 -13.62 25.93 -7.62
N TRP A 3 -14.57 25.00 -7.71
CA TRP A 3 -14.38 23.60 -7.32
C TRP A 3 -13.32 22.85 -8.14
N LEU A 4 -13.18 23.18 -9.42
CA LEU A 4 -12.21 22.53 -10.31
C LEU A 4 -10.79 23.02 -9.98
N LEU A 5 -10.62 24.33 -9.78
CA LEU A 5 -9.36 24.95 -9.38
C LEU A 5 -8.89 24.44 -8.01
N SER A 6 -9.81 24.30 -7.05
CA SER A 6 -9.51 23.71 -5.74
C SER A 6 -9.07 22.25 -5.84
N MET A 7 -9.63 21.49 -6.79
CA MET A 7 -9.32 20.08 -6.98
C MET A 7 -7.99 19.86 -7.70
N GLU A 8 -7.65 20.71 -8.67
CA GLU A 8 -6.33 20.72 -9.33
C GLU A 8 -5.22 21.07 -8.35
N ALA A 9 -5.42 22.08 -7.51
CA ALA A 9 -4.48 22.45 -6.45
C ALA A 9 -4.26 21.30 -5.45
N ALA A 10 -5.34 20.65 -5.01
CA ALA A 10 -5.27 19.49 -4.11
C ALA A 10 -4.55 18.30 -4.77
N LEU A 11 -4.81 18.03 -6.05
CA LEU A 11 -4.13 17.00 -6.82
C LEU A 11 -2.63 17.28 -6.95
N PHE A 12 -2.26 18.52 -7.27
CA PHE A 12 -0.86 18.94 -7.40
C PHE A 12 -0.10 18.75 -6.09
N GLU A 13 -0.64 19.27 -4.99
CA GLU A 13 0.02 19.18 -3.68
C GLU A 13 0.13 17.73 -3.19
N LEU A 14 -0.92 16.93 -3.39
CA LEU A 14 -0.87 15.51 -3.03
C LEU A 14 0.17 14.76 -3.86
N LYS A 15 0.23 15.00 -5.18
CA LYS A 15 1.22 14.39 -6.07
C LYS A 15 2.64 14.78 -5.68
N ARG A 16 2.87 16.05 -5.30
CA ARG A 16 4.17 16.55 -4.83
C ARG A 16 4.62 15.82 -3.56
N ARG A 17 3.75 15.73 -2.56
CA ARG A 17 4.02 15.01 -1.30
C ARG A 17 4.35 13.55 -1.54
N LEU A 18 3.48 12.83 -2.25
CA LEU A 18 3.65 11.39 -2.47
C LEU A 18 4.91 11.06 -3.27
N ARG A 19 5.26 11.87 -4.28
CA ARG A 19 6.46 11.66 -5.10
C ARG A 19 7.75 11.60 -4.26
N SER A 20 7.86 12.47 -3.25
CA SER A 20 9.05 12.53 -2.41
C SER A 20 9.26 11.30 -1.54
N VAL A 21 8.17 10.64 -1.12
CA VAL A 21 8.24 9.52 -0.17
C VAL A 21 8.07 8.15 -0.82
N TRP A 22 7.39 8.05 -1.97
CA TRP A 22 7.11 6.75 -2.62
C TRP A 22 8.33 5.85 -2.78
N PRO A 23 9.49 6.33 -3.29
CA PRO A 23 10.66 5.49 -3.47
C PRO A 23 11.15 4.78 -2.20
N HIS A 24 10.84 5.33 -1.02
CA HIS A 24 11.26 4.82 0.28
C HIS A 24 10.22 3.91 0.95
N LEU A 25 9.04 3.77 0.35
CA LEU A 25 7.94 2.97 0.91
C LEU A 25 7.77 1.67 0.13
N ASP A 26 7.54 0.59 0.87
CA ASP A 26 7.12 -0.68 0.30
C ASP A 26 5.66 -0.65 -0.21
N GLU A 27 5.26 -1.71 -0.90
CA GLU A 27 3.92 -1.82 -1.51
C GLU A 27 2.78 -1.73 -0.48
N ARG A 28 2.98 -2.22 0.75
CA ARG A 28 1.96 -2.16 1.81
C ARG A 28 1.83 -0.74 2.33
N THR A 29 2.93 -0.09 2.65
CA THR A 29 2.97 1.24 3.26
C THR A 29 2.52 2.31 2.28
N ARG A 30 2.83 2.17 0.99
CA ARG A 30 2.23 2.99 -0.09
C ARG A 30 0.71 2.88 -0.09
N ARG A 31 0.17 1.64 -0.01
CA ARG A 31 -1.27 1.40 0.01
C ARG A 31 -1.96 2.02 1.23
N LEU A 32 -1.38 1.86 2.42
CA LEU A 32 -1.94 2.40 3.66
C LEU A 32 -1.89 3.92 3.69
N THR A 33 -0.78 4.53 3.24
CA THR A 33 -0.66 5.99 3.10
C THR A 33 -1.71 6.56 2.15
N ALA A 34 -1.88 5.92 0.98
CA ALA A 34 -2.89 6.32 0.01
C ALA A 34 -4.33 6.18 0.57
N ALA A 35 -4.61 5.07 1.26
CA ALA A 35 -5.90 4.84 1.90
C ALA A 35 -6.22 5.87 2.98
N ASN A 36 -5.25 6.20 3.85
CA ASN A 36 -5.39 7.22 4.88
C ASN A 36 -5.68 8.61 4.26
N GLY A 37 -4.95 8.97 3.21
CA GLY A 37 -5.22 10.21 2.47
C GLY A 37 -6.62 10.24 1.86
N ALA A 38 -7.08 9.12 1.28
CA ALA A 38 -8.41 9.03 0.69
C ALA A 38 -9.53 9.16 1.75
N MET A 39 -9.34 8.57 2.93
CA MET A 39 -10.28 8.69 4.05
C MET A 39 -10.37 10.13 4.55
N SER A 40 -9.24 10.82 4.66
CA SER A 40 -9.18 12.21 5.16
C SER A 40 -9.85 13.23 4.22
N LEU A 41 -9.85 12.94 2.91
CA LEU A 41 -10.46 13.79 1.89
C LEU A 41 -11.97 13.59 1.74
N GLY A 42 -12.55 12.52 2.30
CA GLY A 42 -13.98 12.24 2.19
C GLY A 42 -14.44 11.93 0.75
N TYR A 43 -15.56 12.54 0.34
CA TYR A 43 -16.16 12.29 -0.98
C TYR A 43 -15.20 12.66 -2.11
N GLY A 44 -15.03 11.76 -3.09
CA GLY A 44 -14.07 11.93 -4.19
C GLY A 44 -12.60 11.69 -3.82
N GLY A 45 -12.28 11.48 -2.53
CA GLY A 45 -10.92 11.24 -2.04
C GLY A 45 -10.21 10.08 -2.75
N VAL A 46 -10.90 8.95 -2.93
CA VAL A 46 -10.35 7.78 -3.66
C VAL A 46 -9.95 8.15 -5.09
N SER A 47 -10.77 8.93 -5.79
CA SER A 47 -10.47 9.36 -7.16
C SER A 47 -9.31 10.33 -7.22
N LEU A 48 -9.21 11.27 -6.27
CA LEU A 48 -8.12 12.24 -6.19
C LEU A 48 -6.78 11.55 -5.87
N VAL A 49 -6.77 10.66 -4.87
CA VAL A 49 -5.58 9.89 -4.49
C VAL A 49 -5.16 8.93 -5.60
N HIS A 50 -6.10 8.29 -6.30
CA HIS A 50 -5.77 7.45 -7.47
C HIS A 50 -4.98 8.24 -8.52
N ARG A 51 -5.43 9.45 -8.86
CA ARG A 51 -4.73 10.33 -9.83
C ARG A 51 -3.36 10.79 -9.31
N ALA A 52 -3.24 11.07 -8.02
CA ALA A 52 -1.99 11.58 -7.44
C ALA A 52 -0.93 10.49 -7.24
N SER A 53 -1.34 9.29 -6.80
CA SER A 53 -0.46 8.23 -6.33
C SER A 53 -0.10 7.19 -7.39
N GLY A 54 -0.92 7.07 -8.45
CA GLY A 54 -0.81 6.02 -9.46
C GLY A 54 -1.32 4.64 -9.00
N LEU A 55 -1.76 4.48 -7.74
CA LEU A 55 -2.32 3.21 -7.28
C LEU A 55 -3.71 2.99 -7.84
N SER A 56 -4.06 1.73 -8.11
CA SER A 56 -5.43 1.37 -8.47
C SER A 56 -6.41 1.71 -7.34
N ARG A 57 -7.64 2.10 -7.72
CA ARG A 57 -8.74 2.30 -6.74
C ARG A 57 -8.95 1.05 -5.87
N LYS A 58 -8.79 -0.14 -6.43
CA LYS A 58 -8.87 -1.42 -5.70
C LYS A 58 -7.82 -1.51 -4.59
N ALA A 59 -6.57 -1.11 -4.86
CA ALA A 59 -5.52 -1.08 -3.85
C ALA A 59 -5.84 -0.09 -2.73
N ILE A 60 -6.29 1.12 -3.07
CA ILE A 60 -6.69 2.15 -2.09
C ILE A 60 -7.82 1.62 -1.20
N LEU A 61 -8.90 1.07 -1.79
CA LEU A 61 -10.02 0.50 -1.05
C LEU A 61 -9.61 -0.70 -0.18
N LYS A 62 -8.64 -1.50 -0.63
CA LYS A 62 -8.05 -2.57 0.19
C LYS A 62 -7.34 -1.99 1.40
N GLY A 63 -6.49 -0.97 1.23
CA GLY A 63 -5.84 -0.27 2.34
C GLY A 63 -6.83 0.32 3.33
N MET A 64 -7.95 0.90 2.85
CA MET A 64 -9.00 1.43 3.74
C MET A 64 -9.63 0.34 4.60
N ARG A 65 -9.84 -0.86 4.03
CA ARG A 65 -10.31 -2.03 4.78
C ARG A 65 -9.28 -2.51 5.79
N GLU A 66 -8.01 -2.58 5.41
CA GLU A 66 -6.90 -2.95 6.31
C GLU A 66 -6.82 -1.99 7.52
N ILE A 67 -6.95 -0.68 7.28
CA ILE A 67 -6.97 0.35 8.35
C ILE A 67 -8.16 0.15 9.28
N ARG A 68 -9.38 0.03 8.73
CA ARG A 68 -10.62 -0.13 9.54
C ARG A 68 -10.62 -1.41 10.35
N ALA A 69 -10.04 -2.48 9.82
CA ALA A 69 -9.92 -3.76 10.51
C ALA A 69 -8.87 -3.74 11.63
N GLY A 70 -8.08 -2.66 11.75
CA GLY A 70 -7.01 -2.59 12.74
C GLY A 70 -5.90 -3.62 12.49
N GLU A 71 -5.70 -4.04 11.23
CA GLU A 71 -4.67 -5.01 10.85
C GLU A 71 -3.26 -4.37 10.92
N ALA A 72 -2.79 -4.09 12.13
CA ALA A 72 -1.41 -3.70 12.39
C ALA A 72 -0.53 -4.96 12.35
N LEU A 73 0.59 -4.88 11.63
CA LEU A 73 1.64 -5.88 11.77
C LEU A 73 2.39 -5.62 13.06
N VAL A 74 2.88 -6.68 13.71
CA VAL A 74 3.84 -6.55 14.81
C VAL A 74 5.03 -5.71 14.33
N ALA A 75 5.49 -4.78 15.17
CA ALA A 75 6.60 -3.89 14.85
C ALA A 75 7.81 -4.69 14.33
N GLY A 76 8.42 -4.20 13.24
CA GLY A 76 9.52 -4.88 12.55
C GLY A 76 9.10 -5.95 11.53
N ARG A 77 7.81 -6.27 11.40
CA ARG A 77 7.33 -7.25 10.41
C ARG A 77 6.72 -6.57 9.18
N ILE A 78 7.25 -6.88 7.99
CA ILE A 78 6.74 -6.38 6.70
C ILE A 78 5.56 -7.23 6.19
N ARG A 79 5.53 -8.53 6.53
CA ARG A 79 4.53 -9.51 6.05
C ARG A 79 3.69 -10.02 7.22
N ARG A 80 2.44 -10.40 6.97
CA ARG A 80 1.63 -11.15 7.96
C ARG A 80 2.30 -12.48 8.30
N SER A 81 1.96 -13.04 9.46
CA SER A 81 2.36 -14.41 9.79
C SER A 81 1.91 -15.39 8.71
N GLY A 82 2.77 -16.31 8.32
CA GLY A 82 2.51 -17.29 7.25
C GLY A 82 2.48 -16.74 5.82
N ALA A 83 2.68 -15.43 5.60
CA ALA A 83 2.57 -14.82 4.26
C ALA A 83 3.87 -14.90 3.42
N GLY A 84 4.83 -15.75 3.81
CA GLY A 84 6.07 -16.02 3.08
C GLY A 84 5.92 -17.15 2.06
N ARG A 85 6.90 -17.28 1.15
CA ARG A 85 7.05 -18.53 0.40
C ARG A 85 7.32 -19.63 1.44
N LYS A 86 6.57 -20.73 1.41
CA LYS A 86 6.88 -21.88 2.26
C LYS A 86 8.33 -22.30 2.00
N ALA A 87 9.03 -22.77 3.03
CA ALA A 87 10.38 -23.29 2.84
C ALA A 87 10.36 -24.33 1.71
N SER A 88 11.38 -24.33 0.86
CA SER A 88 11.46 -25.27 -0.26
C SER A 88 11.48 -26.73 0.23
N THR A 89 11.93 -26.96 1.46
CA THR A 89 11.82 -28.22 2.21
C THR A 89 10.39 -28.70 2.48
N VAL A 90 9.40 -27.80 2.43
CA VAL A 90 7.98 -28.17 2.56
C VAL A 90 7.43 -28.72 1.25
N SER A 91 7.98 -28.30 0.11
CA SER A 91 7.62 -28.80 -1.22
C SER A 91 8.53 -29.92 -1.71
N ASP A 92 9.76 -29.98 -1.22
CA ASP A 92 10.80 -30.92 -1.59
C ASP A 92 11.60 -31.31 -0.33
N PRO A 93 11.19 -32.38 0.37
CA PRO A 93 11.83 -32.80 1.61
C PRO A 93 13.29 -33.25 1.46
N GLU A 94 13.67 -33.75 0.27
CA GLU A 94 15.02 -34.25 -0.05
C GLU A 94 15.99 -33.12 -0.44
N LEU A 95 15.49 -31.89 -0.55
CA LEU A 95 16.29 -30.72 -0.93
C LEU A 95 17.47 -30.45 0.00
N LEU A 96 17.38 -30.76 1.30
CA LEU A 96 18.49 -30.56 2.21
C LEU A 96 19.63 -31.56 1.97
N GLU A 97 19.30 -32.82 1.67
CA GLU A 97 20.30 -33.86 1.41
C GLU A 97 21.05 -33.61 0.09
N SER A 98 20.37 -33.06 -0.93
CA SER A 98 20.98 -32.74 -2.22
C SER A 98 21.83 -31.46 -2.27
N LEU A 99 21.83 -30.65 -1.20
CA LEU A 99 22.64 -29.42 -1.12
C LEU A 99 23.99 -29.63 -0.42
N ASP A 100 24.19 -30.77 0.24
CA ASP A 100 25.40 -31.12 1.00
C ASP A 100 26.35 -32.06 0.22
N GLU A 101 26.12 -32.26 -1.09
CA GLU A 101 27.02 -32.95 -2.05
C GLU A 101 27.81 -31.96 -2.94
#